data_AF-A0A177AU81-F1
#
_entry.id   AF-A0A177AU81-F1
#
_cell.length_a   1.000
_cell.length_b   1.000
_cell.length_c   1.000
_cell.angle_alpha   90.00
_cell.angle_beta   90.00
_cell.angle_gamma   90.00
#
_symmetry.space_group_name_H-M   'P 1'
#
loop_
_entity.id
_entity.type
_entity.pdbx_description
1 polymer ?
#
loop_
_entity_poly.entity_id
_entity_poly.type
_entity_poly.pdbx_seq_one_letter_code
_entity_poly.pdbx_strand_id
1 'polypeptide(L)'
;VSNNLDKDVTVVVFLIFPTFTNNYNFESLKGQQVAKSTKATVDEILKNVSARLYDACLRHQSPTDIKLLHSDDIVKLKKSILLSHRNELPPIVTHNIINDHKDKILNTLRRVKLFNNGYDRVKVIYHPEFLSSTNAIFNIDYIDFVRGCHLGVFPSYYEPWGYTPAECTIVGVPSVTTNLSGFGCFMQKYVKNLKSYGLYIVDRRFKSCEESIDQLANYMLDFCKLSRKQRIVLRNRNQRLSDILDWRTLGIVIYNSN
;
A
#
# COMPACT_ATOMS: atom_id res chain seq x y z
N VAL A 1 -0.45 4.43 29.08
CA VAL A 1 -1.64 4.99 28.38
C VAL A 1 -2.19 3.89 27.50
N SER A 2 -3.41 3.44 27.79
CA SER A 2 -4.04 2.21 27.31
C SER A 2 -4.14 2.13 25.78
N ASN A 3 -3.42 1.14 25.21
CA ASN A 3 -3.45 0.72 23.81
C ASN A 3 -4.81 0.13 23.43
N ASN A 4 -5.70 0.96 22.88
CA ASN A 4 -6.80 0.51 22.03
C ASN A 4 -6.42 0.76 20.55
N LEU A 5 -5.37 0.09 20.08
CA LEU A 5 -5.38 -0.24 18.65
C LEU A 5 -6.42 -1.34 18.51
N ASP A 6 -7.42 -1.14 17.66
CA ASP A 6 -8.28 -2.24 17.22
C ASP A 6 -7.36 -3.40 16.85
N LYS A 7 -7.52 -4.55 17.52
CA LYS A 7 -6.68 -5.74 17.36
C LYS A 7 -6.67 -6.28 15.91
N ASP A 8 -7.46 -5.67 15.03
CA ASP A 8 -7.75 -6.08 13.68
C ASP A 8 -7.10 -5.24 12.58
N VAL A 9 -6.37 -4.16 12.90
CA VAL A 9 -5.67 -3.37 11.86
C VAL A 9 -4.40 -4.08 11.37
N THR A 10 -4.28 -4.32 10.06
CA THR A 10 -3.07 -4.85 9.41
C THR A 10 -2.51 -3.80 8.47
N VAL A 11 -1.19 -3.57 8.54
CA VAL A 11 -0.49 -2.66 7.63
C VAL A 11 0.35 -3.49 6.67
N VAL A 12 0.29 -3.17 5.38
CA VAL A 12 1.19 -3.72 4.37
C VAL A 12 2.04 -2.57 3.84
N VAL A 13 3.34 -2.63 4.11
CA VAL A 13 4.32 -1.63 3.70
C VAL A 13 4.94 -2.06 2.38
N PHE A 14 4.84 -1.20 1.38
CA PHE A 14 5.51 -1.38 0.11
C PHE A 14 6.78 -0.53 0.08
N LEU A 15 7.90 -1.16 -0.29
CA LEU A 15 9.17 -0.49 -0.53
C LEU A 15 9.41 -0.57 -2.04
N ILE A 16 9.37 0.55 -2.74
CA ILE A 16 9.59 0.62 -4.19
C ILE A 16 10.94 1.30 -4.43
N PHE A 17 12.00 0.51 -4.53
CA PHE A 17 13.37 1.01 -4.71
C PHE A 17 14.11 0.15 -5.74
N PRO A 18 14.20 0.61 -7.00
CA PRO A 18 14.89 -0.11 -8.05
C PRO A 18 16.31 -0.51 -7.67
N THR A 19 16.67 -1.77 -7.93
CA THR A 19 18.03 -2.29 -7.74
C THR A 19 18.35 -3.31 -8.82
N PHE A 20 19.56 -3.86 -8.81
CA PHE A 20 19.95 -4.92 -9.75
C PHE A 20 19.30 -6.25 -9.38
N THR A 21 18.49 -6.80 -10.28
CA THR A 21 17.72 -8.03 -10.08
C THR A 21 17.89 -8.99 -11.26
N ASN A 22 17.60 -10.28 -11.03
CA ASN A 22 17.49 -11.30 -12.06
C ASN A 22 16.09 -11.93 -12.05
N ASN A 23 15.16 -11.32 -12.79
CA ASN A 23 13.75 -11.71 -12.88
C ASN A 23 13.00 -11.72 -11.54
N TYR A 24 11.69 -11.95 -11.62
CA TYR A 24 10.84 -12.21 -10.46
C TYR A 24 11.23 -13.52 -9.77
N ASN A 25 11.03 -13.61 -8.46
CA ASN A 25 11.16 -14.89 -7.77
C ASN A 25 9.96 -15.80 -8.09
N PHE A 26 10.21 -17.11 -8.01
CA PHE A 26 9.23 -18.12 -8.38
C PHE A 26 7.99 -18.05 -7.48
N GLU A 27 8.19 -17.79 -6.19
CA GLU A 27 7.16 -17.74 -5.16
C GLU A 27 6.13 -16.64 -5.45
N SER A 28 6.58 -15.46 -5.88
CA SER A 28 5.70 -14.34 -6.19
C SER A 28 4.89 -14.59 -7.46
N LEU A 29 5.52 -15.12 -8.52
CA LEU A 29 4.83 -15.47 -9.76
C LEU A 29 3.80 -16.59 -9.53
N LYS A 30 4.20 -17.64 -8.82
CA LYS A 30 3.31 -18.75 -8.44
C LYS A 30 2.13 -18.24 -7.62
N GLY A 31 2.37 -17.37 -6.65
CA GLY A 31 1.32 -16.76 -5.82
C GLY A 31 0.28 -16.01 -6.66
N GLN A 32 0.72 -15.19 -7.62
CA GLN A 32 -0.18 -14.48 -8.53
C GLN A 32 -0.96 -15.42 -9.45
N GLN A 33 -0.30 -16.44 -10.02
CA GLN A 33 -0.96 -17.41 -10.89
C GLN A 33 -2.05 -18.19 -10.13
N VAL A 34 -1.76 -18.62 -8.90
CA VAL A 34 -2.73 -19.35 -8.06
C VAL A 34 -3.92 -18.45 -7.69
N ALA A 35 -3.67 -17.19 -7.33
CA ALA A 35 -4.74 -16.23 -7.05
C ALA A 35 -5.63 -15.99 -8.28
N LYS A 36 -5.03 -15.77 -9.46
CA LYS A 36 -5.75 -15.56 -10.72
C LYS A 36 -6.56 -16.79 -11.12
N SER A 37 -5.99 -17.99 -11.02
CA SER A 37 -6.68 -19.25 -11.32
C SER A 37 -7.85 -19.51 -10.37
N THR A 38 -7.66 -19.25 -9.08
CA THR A 38 -8.72 -19.36 -8.07
C THR A 38 -9.86 -18.39 -8.38
N LYS A 39 -9.54 -17.13 -8.71
CA LYS A 39 -10.55 -16.13 -9.08
C LYS A 39 -11.33 -16.53 -10.33
N ALA A 40 -10.65 -17.00 -11.38
CA ALA A 40 -11.30 -17.48 -12.60
C ALA A 40 -12.26 -18.66 -12.32
N THR A 41 -11.85 -19.60 -11.45
CA THR A 41 -12.69 -20.74 -11.05
C THR A 41 -13.95 -20.26 -10.32
N VAL A 42 -13.81 -19.30 -9.40
CA VAL A 42 -14.94 -18.72 -8.68
C VAL A 42 -15.89 -17.98 -9.63
N ASP A 43 -15.36 -17.22 -10.58
CA ASP A 43 -16.17 -16.46 -11.55
C ASP A 43 -16.95 -17.38 -12.49
N GLU A 44 -16.36 -18.50 -12.92
CA GLU A 44 -17.06 -19.54 -13.69
C GLU A 44 -18.23 -20.14 -12.89
N ILE A 45 -17.99 -20.51 -11.63
CA ILE A 45 -19.03 -21.08 -10.77
C ILE A 45 -20.13 -20.07 -10.51
N LEU A 46 -19.80 -18.80 -10.27
CA LEU A 46 -20.79 -17.74 -10.09
C LEU A 46 -21.69 -17.57 -11.32
N LYS A 47 -21.13 -17.68 -12.54
CA LYS A 47 -21.93 -17.64 -13.77
C LYS A 47 -22.93 -18.80 -13.82
N ASN A 48 -22.51 -20.01 -13.44
CA ASN A 48 -23.39 -21.18 -13.42
C ASN A 48 -24.48 -21.07 -12.34
N VAL A 49 -24.11 -20.63 -11.14
CA VAL A 49 -25.03 -20.36 -10.03
C VAL A 49 -26.08 -19.33 -10.45
N SER A 50 -25.65 -18.24 -11.10
CA SER A 50 -26.54 -17.18 -11.59
C SER A 50 -27.57 -17.71 -12.61
N ALA A 51 -27.12 -18.51 -13.58
CA ALA A 51 -28.01 -19.11 -14.58
C ALA A 51 -29.06 -20.05 -13.96
N ARG A 52 -28.64 -20.88 -12.99
CA ARG A 52 -29.54 -21.79 -12.27
C ARG A 52 -30.56 -21.04 -11.43
N LEU A 53 -30.12 -20.03 -10.71
CA LEU A 53 -31.00 -19.19 -9.89
C LEU A 53 -32.03 -18.47 -10.78
N TYR A 54 -31.60 -17.95 -11.93
CA TYR A 54 -32.50 -17.31 -12.89
C TYR A 54 -33.58 -18.26 -13.42
N ASP A 55 -33.21 -19.45 -13.89
CA ASP A 55 -34.16 -20.45 -14.40
C ASP A 55 -35.15 -20.90 -13.31
N ALA A 56 -34.67 -21.13 -12.09
CA ALA A 56 -35.51 -21.51 -10.96
C ALA A 56 -36.53 -20.41 -10.58
N CYS A 57 -36.10 -19.14 -10.57
CA CYS A 57 -36.99 -18.00 -10.36
C CYS A 57 -38.08 -17.90 -11.43
N LEU A 58 -37.73 -18.11 -12.71
CA LEU A 58 -38.72 -18.14 -13.81
C LEU A 58 -39.71 -19.29 -13.69
N ARG A 59 -39.30 -20.39 -13.06
CA ARG A 59 -40.15 -21.55 -12.75
C ARG A 59 -40.92 -21.42 -11.44
N HIS A 60 -40.86 -20.26 -10.79
CA HIS A 60 -41.49 -20.00 -9.49
C HIS A 60 -41.06 -21.01 -8.39
N GLN A 61 -39.85 -21.55 -8.47
CA GLN A 61 -39.29 -22.43 -7.44
C GLN A 61 -38.83 -21.60 -6.24
N SER A 62 -38.99 -22.14 -5.03
CA SER A 62 -38.48 -21.49 -3.82
C SER A 62 -36.95 -21.45 -3.85
N PRO A 63 -36.31 -20.31 -3.51
CA PRO A 63 -34.85 -20.21 -3.43
C PRO A 63 -34.19 -21.20 -2.47
N THR A 64 -34.92 -21.68 -1.47
CA THR A 64 -34.45 -22.68 -0.49
C THR A 64 -34.23 -24.06 -1.09
N ASP A 65 -34.94 -24.36 -2.17
CA ASP A 65 -34.99 -25.71 -2.75
C ASP A 65 -33.96 -25.87 -3.87
N ILE A 66 -33.30 -24.76 -4.24
CA ILE A 66 -32.30 -24.72 -5.30
C ILE A 66 -30.94 -25.10 -4.71
N LYS A 67 -30.39 -26.21 -5.21
CA LYS A 67 -28.99 -26.55 -4.95
C LYS A 67 -28.07 -25.63 -5.75
N LEU A 68 -27.66 -24.53 -5.13
CA LEU A 68 -26.82 -23.52 -5.80
C LEU A 68 -25.45 -24.06 -6.22
N LEU A 69 -24.82 -24.90 -5.40
CA LEU A 69 -23.51 -25.51 -5.68
C LEU A 69 -23.67 -27.01 -5.98
N HIS A 70 -23.26 -27.42 -7.17
CA HIS A 70 -23.23 -28.84 -7.53
C HIS A 70 -21.92 -29.50 -7.09
N SER A 71 -21.87 -30.84 -7.14
CA SER A 71 -20.67 -31.62 -6.79
C SER A 71 -19.43 -31.16 -7.55
N ASP A 72 -19.58 -30.88 -8.84
CA ASP A 72 -18.47 -30.51 -9.72
C ASP A 72 -17.91 -29.12 -9.36
N ASP A 73 -18.79 -28.18 -8.98
CA ASP A 73 -18.40 -26.86 -8.47
C ASP A 73 -17.58 -27.01 -7.17
N ILE A 74 -18.04 -27.88 -6.25
CA ILE A 74 -17.36 -28.15 -4.99
C ILE A 74 -15.98 -28.78 -5.22
N VAL A 75 -15.86 -29.72 -6.16
CA VAL A 75 -14.57 -30.35 -6.50
C VAL A 75 -13.59 -29.32 -7.07
N LYS A 76 -14.05 -28.46 -7.99
CA LYS A 76 -13.23 -27.36 -8.52
C LYS A 76 -12.75 -26.42 -7.42
N LEU A 77 -13.65 -25.99 -6.52
CA LEU A 77 -13.30 -25.12 -5.38
C LEU A 77 -12.30 -25.79 -4.43
N LYS A 78 -12.52 -27.06 -4.07
CA LYS A 78 -11.59 -27.82 -3.22
C LYS A 78 -10.20 -27.91 -3.84
N LYS A 79 -10.11 -28.11 -5.16
CA LYS A 79 -8.83 -28.11 -5.89
C LYS A 79 -8.15 -26.73 -5.83
N SER A 80 -8.89 -25.64 -6.05
CA SER A 80 -8.34 -24.28 -5.94
C SER A 80 -7.83 -23.97 -4.53
N ILE A 81 -8.58 -24.37 -3.49
CA ILE A 81 -8.15 -24.22 -2.09
C ILE A 81 -6.86 -24.98 -1.85
N LEU A 82 -6.78 -26.25 -2.26
CA LEU A 82 -5.58 -27.07 -2.10
C LEU A 82 -4.35 -26.44 -2.77
N LEU A 83 -4.50 -25.89 -3.98
CA LEU A 83 -3.41 -25.20 -4.68
C LEU A 83 -3.00 -23.87 -4.04
N SER A 84 -3.91 -23.23 -3.29
CA SER A 84 -3.64 -21.99 -2.55
C SER A 84 -2.89 -22.20 -1.23
N HIS A 85 -2.92 -23.42 -0.69
CA HIS A 85 -2.16 -23.74 0.51
C HIS A 85 -0.65 -23.64 0.26
N ARG A 86 0.02 -22.98 1.20
CA ARG A 86 1.49 -22.86 1.25
C ARG A 86 1.99 -23.20 2.64
N ASN A 87 3.14 -23.84 2.69
CA ASN A 87 3.85 -24.14 3.94
C ASN A 87 4.88 -23.05 4.30
N GLU A 88 5.27 -22.25 3.32
CA GLU A 88 6.26 -21.19 3.47
C GLU A 88 5.61 -19.83 3.78
N LEU A 89 6.41 -18.95 4.38
CA LEU A 89 6.00 -17.57 4.65
C LEU A 89 5.86 -16.77 3.34
N PRO A 90 4.99 -15.74 3.32
CA PRO A 90 4.94 -14.82 2.20
C PRO A 90 6.31 -14.13 2.02
N PRO A 91 6.88 -14.11 0.79
CA PRO A 91 8.19 -13.51 0.59
C PRO A 91 8.16 -12.01 0.90
N ILE A 92 9.26 -11.50 1.45
CA ILE A 92 9.42 -10.06 1.76
C ILE A 92 9.90 -9.25 0.54
N VAL A 93 10.25 -9.91 -0.57
CA VAL A 93 10.74 -9.31 -1.80
C VAL A 93 10.15 -10.03 -3.00
N THR A 94 9.94 -9.32 -4.11
CA THR A 94 9.29 -9.89 -5.31
C THR A 94 10.25 -10.41 -6.38
N HIS A 95 11.54 -10.08 -6.28
CA HIS A 95 12.57 -10.36 -7.28
C HIS A 95 13.74 -11.12 -6.68
N ASN A 96 14.54 -11.78 -7.54
CA ASN A 96 15.85 -12.28 -7.15
C ASN A 96 16.87 -11.14 -7.21
N ILE A 97 17.26 -10.59 -6.05
CA ILE A 97 18.25 -9.51 -5.99
C ILE A 97 19.66 -10.06 -6.25
N ILE A 98 20.40 -9.39 -7.13
CA ILE A 98 21.81 -9.72 -7.38
C ILE A 98 22.64 -9.31 -6.16
N ASN A 99 23.47 -10.22 -5.63
CA ASN A 99 24.22 -10.00 -4.40
C ASN A 99 23.34 -9.57 -3.22
N ASP A 100 22.20 -10.23 -3.05
CA ASP A 100 21.22 -10.03 -1.99
C ASP A 100 21.82 -9.76 -0.58
N HIS A 101 22.90 -10.44 -0.20
CA HIS A 101 23.59 -10.25 1.08
C HIS A 101 24.24 -8.87 1.27
N LYS A 102 24.36 -8.06 0.20
CA LYS A 102 24.84 -6.66 0.24
C LYS A 102 23.69 -5.66 0.19
N ASP A 103 22.47 -6.11 -0.08
CA ASP A 103 21.32 -5.21 -0.18
C ASP A 103 20.94 -4.65 1.19
N LYS A 104 20.95 -3.32 1.30
CA LYS A 104 20.75 -2.63 2.58
C LYS A 104 19.32 -2.77 3.09
N ILE A 105 18.34 -2.86 2.19
CA ILE A 105 16.91 -2.97 2.54
C ILE A 105 16.66 -4.37 3.11
N LEU A 106 17.03 -5.42 2.37
CA LEU A 106 16.83 -6.80 2.79
C LEU A 106 17.58 -7.14 4.08
N ASN A 107 18.83 -6.71 4.20
CA ASN A 107 19.59 -6.91 5.43
C ASN A 107 18.96 -6.17 6.62
N THR A 108 18.39 -4.99 6.41
CA THR A 108 17.66 -4.28 7.46
C THR A 108 16.40 -5.04 7.87
N LEU A 109 15.58 -5.50 6.91
CA LEU A 109 14.38 -6.29 7.18
C LEU A 109 14.69 -7.58 7.95
N ARG A 110 15.77 -8.27 7.58
CA ARG A 110 16.28 -9.45 8.30
C ARG A 110 16.72 -9.10 9.72
N ARG A 111 17.47 -8.02 9.89
CA ARG A 111 17.95 -7.55 11.20
C ARG A 111 16.78 -7.23 12.15
N VAL A 112 15.74 -6.58 11.65
CA VAL A 112 14.53 -6.24 12.44
C VAL A 112 13.50 -7.37 12.48
N LYS A 113 13.79 -8.52 11.86
CA LYS A 113 12.99 -9.75 11.86
C LYS A 113 11.57 -9.58 11.31
N LEU A 114 11.39 -8.72 10.31
CA LEU A 114 10.12 -8.59 9.59
C LEU A 114 10.07 -9.62 8.45
N PHE A 115 9.48 -10.79 8.73
CA PHE A 115 9.43 -11.94 7.80
C PHE A 115 8.01 -12.29 7.34
N ASN A 116 7.03 -11.43 7.59
CA ASN A 116 5.62 -11.65 7.25
C ASN A 116 5.00 -12.89 7.96
N ASN A 117 5.41 -13.19 9.19
CA ASN A 117 4.81 -14.26 9.99
C ASN A 117 3.31 -14.04 10.18
N GLY A 118 2.53 -15.10 10.43
CA GLY A 118 1.07 -14.97 10.63
C GLY A 118 0.68 -13.93 11.69
N TYR A 119 1.44 -13.85 12.78
CA TYR A 119 1.19 -12.93 13.89
C TYR A 119 1.67 -11.48 13.65
N ASP A 120 2.51 -11.22 12.64
CA ASP A 120 3.03 -9.86 12.40
C ASP A 120 1.89 -8.94 11.93
N ARG A 121 1.62 -7.83 12.64
CA ARG A 121 0.57 -6.86 12.20
C ARG A 121 1.02 -5.93 11.08
N VAL A 122 2.34 -5.83 10.88
CA VAL A 122 2.94 -5.10 9.78
C VAL A 122 3.61 -6.10 8.86
N LYS A 123 3.15 -6.15 7.61
CA LYS A 123 3.75 -6.94 6.53
C LYS A 123 4.58 -6.02 5.66
N VAL A 124 5.58 -6.58 4.98
CA VAL A 124 6.50 -5.84 4.12
C VAL A 124 6.61 -6.52 2.77
N ILE A 125 6.61 -5.71 1.72
CA ILE A 125 6.82 -6.12 0.34
C ILE A 125 7.84 -5.17 -0.27
N TYR A 126 9.05 -5.67 -0.50
CA TYR A 126 10.08 -4.99 -1.26
C TYR A 126 9.93 -5.32 -2.74
N HIS A 127 9.61 -4.30 -3.55
CA HIS A 127 9.54 -4.39 -5.00
C HIS A 127 10.69 -3.58 -5.62
N PRO A 128 11.81 -4.23 -5.96
CA PRO A 128 13.01 -3.55 -6.47
C PRO A 128 12.95 -3.19 -7.98
N GLU A 129 11.79 -2.75 -8.45
CA GLU A 129 11.56 -2.36 -9.85
C GLU A 129 10.59 -1.18 -9.87
N PHE A 130 10.63 -0.35 -10.93
CA PHE A 130 9.59 0.66 -11.12
C PHE A 130 8.26 -0.01 -11.45
N LEU A 131 7.18 0.57 -10.94
CA LEU A 131 5.82 0.10 -11.22
C LEU A 131 5.40 0.47 -12.63
N SER A 132 4.84 -0.50 -13.35
CA SER A 132 4.29 -0.35 -14.69
C SER A 132 3.12 -1.33 -14.85
N SER A 133 2.10 -0.95 -15.62
CA SER A 133 1.04 -1.83 -16.09
C SER A 133 1.53 -3.07 -16.87
N THR A 134 2.80 -3.12 -17.28
CA THR A 134 3.40 -4.31 -17.88
C THR A 134 3.97 -5.31 -16.87
N ASN A 135 4.08 -4.95 -15.59
CA ASN A 135 4.74 -5.81 -14.59
C ASN A 135 3.88 -7.05 -14.27
N ALA A 136 4.54 -8.20 -14.13
CA ALA A 136 3.85 -9.48 -13.95
C ALA A 136 3.15 -9.63 -12.59
N ILE A 137 3.62 -8.91 -11.56
CA ILE A 137 3.10 -8.99 -10.20
C ILE A 137 2.15 -7.83 -9.90
N PHE A 138 2.59 -6.60 -10.17
CA PHE A 138 1.82 -5.38 -9.97
C PHE A 138 1.52 -4.76 -11.32
N ASN A 139 0.51 -5.27 -12.00
CA ASN A 139 0.00 -4.68 -13.25
C ASN A 139 -0.79 -3.40 -12.92
N ILE A 140 -0.06 -2.34 -12.56
CA ILE A 140 -0.60 -1.03 -12.21
C ILE A 140 0.49 0.04 -12.43
N ASP A 141 0.11 1.18 -12.99
CA ASP A 141 1.02 2.30 -13.13
C ASP A 141 1.27 2.98 -11.78
N TYR A 142 2.43 3.62 -11.64
CA TYR A 142 2.88 4.24 -10.39
C TYR A 142 1.82 5.16 -9.77
N ILE A 143 1.22 6.07 -10.53
CA ILE A 143 0.24 7.04 -9.99
C ILE A 143 -1.01 6.34 -9.45
N ASP A 144 -1.49 5.29 -10.12
CA ASP A 144 -2.66 4.54 -9.67
C ASP A 144 -2.35 3.68 -8.45
N PHE A 145 -1.12 3.16 -8.36
CA PHE A 145 -0.63 2.52 -7.15
C PHE A 145 -0.63 3.50 -5.96
N VAL A 146 -0.08 4.70 -6.14
CA VAL A 146 -0.09 5.74 -5.09
C VAL A 146 -1.52 6.04 -4.67
N ARG A 147 -2.45 6.23 -5.62
CA ARG A 147 -3.89 6.46 -5.32
C ARG A 147 -4.53 5.34 -4.50
N GLY A 148 -4.13 4.09 -4.77
CA GLY A 148 -4.58 2.90 -4.05
C GLY A 148 -4.00 2.78 -2.63
N CYS A 149 -2.87 3.41 -2.35
CA CYS A 149 -2.28 3.46 -1.01
C CYS A 149 -3.05 4.40 -0.06
N HIS A 150 -2.76 4.24 1.24
CA HIS A 150 -3.39 5.01 2.31
C HIS A 150 -2.51 6.15 2.84
N LEU A 151 -1.20 5.95 2.85
CA LEU A 151 -0.21 6.87 3.42
C LEU A 151 1.12 6.69 2.68
N GLY A 152 1.69 7.78 2.17
CA GLY A 152 3.08 7.82 1.70
C GLY A 152 4.03 8.13 2.86
N VAL A 153 5.19 7.48 2.94
CA VAL A 153 6.14 7.67 4.04
C VAL A 153 7.54 7.91 3.48
N PHE A 154 7.99 9.16 3.53
CA PHE A 154 9.23 9.65 2.90
C PHE A 154 10.13 10.36 3.94
N PRO A 155 10.72 9.62 4.90
CA PRO A 155 11.48 10.19 6.00
C PRO A 155 12.91 10.60 5.59
N SER A 156 13.03 11.33 4.48
CA SER A 156 14.26 11.70 3.81
C SER A 156 15.22 12.50 4.68
N TYR A 157 16.51 12.20 4.57
CA TYR A 157 17.59 12.99 5.20
C TYR A 157 18.13 14.07 4.27
N TYR A 158 18.27 13.76 2.99
CA TYR A 158 18.67 14.69 1.94
C TYR A 158 17.70 14.59 0.77
N GLU A 159 16.88 15.61 0.60
CA GLU A 159 15.86 15.68 -0.45
C GLU A 159 15.66 17.16 -0.82
N PRO A 160 16.36 17.68 -1.86
CA PRO A 160 16.36 19.10 -2.18
C PRO A 160 14.96 19.70 -2.39
N TRP A 161 14.06 18.90 -2.96
CA TRP A 161 12.64 19.25 -3.08
C TRP A 161 11.77 18.18 -2.45
N GLY A 162 11.43 17.13 -3.20
CA GLY A 162 10.54 16.06 -2.74
C GLY A 162 9.31 15.96 -3.61
N TYR A 163 9.50 15.41 -4.82
CA TYR A 163 8.41 15.20 -5.77
C TYR A 163 7.42 14.14 -5.30
N THR A 164 7.91 13.06 -4.68
CA THR A 164 7.06 11.95 -4.22
C THR A 164 6.00 12.38 -3.18
N PRO A 165 6.34 13.12 -2.09
CA PRO A 165 5.30 13.63 -1.20
C PRO A 165 4.39 14.69 -1.84
N ALA A 166 4.87 15.45 -2.82
CA ALA A 166 4.06 16.40 -3.58
C ALA A 166 3.04 15.68 -4.49
N GLU A 167 3.47 14.67 -5.23
CA GLU A 167 2.62 13.79 -6.05
C GLU A 167 1.54 13.12 -5.20
N CYS A 168 1.89 12.60 -4.02
CA CYS A 168 0.92 12.06 -3.07
C CYS A 168 -0.15 13.10 -2.73
N THR A 169 0.25 14.34 -2.46
CA THR A 169 -0.68 15.43 -2.11
C THR A 169 -1.63 15.75 -3.28
N ILE A 170 -1.10 15.80 -4.50
CA ILE A 170 -1.89 16.05 -5.72
C ILE A 170 -2.98 14.98 -5.90
N VAL A 171 -2.68 13.72 -5.59
CA VAL A 171 -3.66 12.62 -5.67
C VAL A 171 -4.46 12.39 -4.38
N GLY A 172 -4.37 13.32 -3.41
CA GLY A 172 -5.13 13.28 -2.16
C GLY A 172 -4.72 12.12 -1.23
N VAL A 173 -3.46 11.72 -1.27
CA VAL A 173 -2.87 10.70 -0.40
C VAL A 173 -2.03 11.40 0.67
N PRO A 174 -2.45 11.30 1.96
CA PRO A 174 -1.66 11.78 3.09
C PRO A 174 -0.22 11.28 3.02
N SER A 175 0.72 12.09 3.48
CA SER A 175 2.14 11.73 3.45
C SER A 175 2.89 12.18 4.69
N VAL A 176 3.92 11.41 5.05
CA VAL A 176 4.93 11.77 6.04
C VAL A 176 6.19 12.20 5.30
N THR A 177 6.73 13.36 5.65
CA THR A 177 8.03 13.86 5.17
C THR A 177 8.82 14.44 6.35
N THR A 178 9.90 15.17 6.09
CA THR A 178 10.81 15.69 7.12
C THR A 178 11.00 17.20 6.99
N ASN A 179 11.45 17.84 8.07
CA ASN A 179 11.88 19.25 8.04
C ASN A 179 13.30 19.44 7.45
N LEU A 180 13.83 18.41 6.78
CA LEU A 180 15.04 18.48 5.96
C LEU A 180 14.72 18.42 4.46
N SER A 181 13.52 17.98 4.07
CA SER A 181 13.09 18.01 2.67
C SER A 181 12.63 19.41 2.26
N GLY A 182 12.87 19.79 1.00
CA GLY A 182 12.42 21.09 0.48
C GLY A 182 10.89 21.23 0.52
N PHE A 183 10.16 20.17 0.18
CA PHE A 183 8.71 20.08 0.25
C PHE A 183 8.22 20.24 1.69
N GLY A 184 8.84 19.54 2.66
CA GLY A 184 8.48 19.66 4.07
C GLY A 184 8.68 21.09 4.58
N CYS A 185 9.83 21.70 4.28
CA CYS A 185 10.13 23.09 4.61
C CYS A 185 9.11 24.06 3.99
N PHE A 186 8.81 23.88 2.69
CA PHE A 186 7.85 24.70 1.96
C PHE A 186 6.46 24.62 2.58
N MET A 187 5.95 23.41 2.81
CA MET A 187 4.61 23.21 3.36
C MET A 187 4.50 23.75 4.79
N GLN A 188 5.56 23.63 5.62
CA GLN A 188 5.58 24.23 6.96
C GLN A 188 5.52 25.76 6.92
N LYS A 189 6.15 26.40 5.92
CA LYS A 189 6.16 27.85 5.79
C LYS A 189 4.78 28.41 5.40
N TYR A 190 4.08 27.75 4.47
CA TYR A 190 2.87 28.31 3.85
C TYR A 190 1.55 27.73 4.37
N VAL A 191 1.54 26.57 5.02
CA VAL A 191 0.31 25.91 5.48
C VAL A 191 0.32 25.74 7.00
N LYS A 192 -0.67 26.35 7.66
CA LYS A 192 -0.90 26.16 9.10
C LYS A 192 -1.58 24.81 9.36
N ASN A 193 -1.23 24.16 10.47
CA ASN A 193 -1.84 22.91 10.92
C ASN A 193 -1.83 21.78 9.87
N LEU A 194 -0.64 21.50 9.32
CA LEU A 194 -0.40 20.46 8.29
C LEU A 194 -1.02 19.09 8.60
N LYS A 195 -0.99 18.65 9.87
CA LYS A 195 -1.55 17.36 10.29
C LYS A 195 -3.04 17.24 9.96
N SER A 196 -3.80 18.34 10.07
CA SER A 196 -5.23 18.35 9.75
C SER A 196 -5.54 18.17 8.25
N TYR A 197 -4.54 18.38 7.41
CA TYR A 197 -4.53 18.14 5.96
C TYR A 197 -3.76 16.88 5.57
N GLY A 198 -3.41 16.01 6.53
CA GLY A 198 -2.74 14.74 6.25
C GLY A 198 -1.28 14.86 5.86
N LEU A 199 -0.62 15.99 6.17
CA LEU A 199 0.82 16.15 6.03
C LEU A 199 1.49 16.09 7.39
N TYR A 200 2.36 15.11 7.57
CA TYR A 200 3.07 14.86 8.81
C TYR A 200 4.55 15.16 8.61
N ILE A 201 5.09 16.09 9.38
CA ILE A 201 6.50 16.48 9.30
C ILE A 201 7.23 15.90 10.51
N VAL A 202 8.14 14.96 10.25
CA VAL A 202 9.08 14.43 11.25
C VAL A 202 10.21 15.43 11.41
N ASP A 203 10.56 15.74 12.66
CA ASP A 203 11.69 16.58 12.94
C ASP A 203 12.97 15.74 12.94
N ARG A 204 13.79 15.92 11.91
CA ARG A 204 15.10 15.29 11.75
C ARG A 204 16.25 16.29 11.84
N ARG A 205 15.95 17.57 12.08
CA ARG A 205 16.92 18.67 12.11
C ARG A 205 17.33 19.01 13.55
N PHE A 206 16.38 18.96 14.47
CA PHE A 206 16.58 19.41 15.85
C PHE A 206 16.41 18.29 16.89
N LYS A 207 16.20 17.05 16.41
CA LYS A 207 16.05 15.84 17.23
C LYS A 207 17.10 14.80 16.90
N SER A 208 17.36 13.93 17.86
CA SER A 208 18.17 12.73 17.67
C SER A 208 17.51 11.73 16.70
N CYS A 209 18.29 10.72 16.28
CA CYS A 209 17.79 9.66 15.42
C CYS A 209 16.64 8.89 16.07
N GLU A 210 16.82 8.46 17.33
CA GLU A 210 15.83 7.73 18.11
C GLU A 210 14.52 8.52 18.28
N GLU A 211 14.60 9.79 18.67
CA GLU A 211 13.39 10.63 18.81
C GLU A 211 12.67 10.85 17.47
N SER A 212 13.41 10.91 16.37
CA SER A 212 12.85 10.98 15.01
C SER A 212 12.11 9.68 14.64
N ILE A 213 12.69 8.53 15.00
CA ILE A 213 12.11 7.20 14.78
C ILE A 213 10.81 7.07 15.59
N ASP A 214 10.83 7.45 16.87
CA ASP A 214 9.65 7.40 17.72
C ASP A 214 8.56 8.34 17.22
N GLN A 215 8.92 9.55 16.77
CA GLN A 215 7.95 10.48 16.19
C GLN A 215 7.31 9.91 14.91
N LEU A 216 8.11 9.31 14.02
CA LEU A 216 7.61 8.66 12.81
C LEU A 216 6.66 7.51 13.15
N ALA A 217 7.05 6.62 14.07
CA ALA A 217 6.24 5.51 14.52
C ALA A 217 4.91 5.98 15.12
N ASN A 218 4.92 7.05 15.92
CA ASN A 218 3.72 7.63 16.51
C ASN A 218 2.77 8.19 15.44
N TYR A 219 3.27 8.88 14.41
CA TYR A 219 2.42 9.34 13.30
C TYR A 219 1.75 8.17 12.56
N MET A 220 2.50 7.10 12.30
CA MET A 220 1.96 5.91 11.65
C MET A 220 0.92 5.21 12.54
N LEU A 221 1.18 5.12 13.84
CA LEU A 221 0.28 4.52 14.82
C LEU A 221 -1.02 5.31 14.94
N ASP A 222 -0.95 6.63 15.03
CA ASP A 222 -2.12 7.51 15.10
C ASP A 222 -2.94 7.45 13.80
N PHE A 223 -2.28 7.36 12.64
CA PHE A 223 -2.97 7.14 11.38
C PHE A 223 -3.75 5.81 11.35
N CYS A 224 -3.18 4.75 11.94
CA CYS A 224 -3.86 3.44 12.04
C CYS A 224 -5.10 3.49 12.93
N LYS A 225 -5.18 4.41 13.90
CA LYS A 225 -6.35 4.61 14.77
C LYS A 225 -7.51 5.35 14.07
N LEU A 226 -7.29 5.93 12.89
CA LEU A 226 -8.35 6.63 12.16
C LEU A 226 -9.37 5.63 11.60
N SER A 227 -10.65 5.92 11.75
CA SER A 227 -11.75 5.22 11.07
C SER A 227 -11.72 5.47 9.55
N ARG A 228 -12.42 4.62 8.79
CA ARG A 228 -12.57 4.80 7.32
C ARG A 228 -13.11 6.19 6.96
N LYS A 229 -14.13 6.69 7.68
CA LYS A 229 -14.71 8.03 7.46
C LYS A 229 -13.69 9.13 7.71
N GLN A 230 -12.92 9.06 8.79
CA GLN A 230 -11.86 10.02 9.08
C GLN A 230 -10.77 10.02 8.01
N ARG A 231 -10.36 8.84 7.51
CA ARG A 231 -9.39 8.75 6.41
C ARG A 231 -9.91 9.38 5.12
N ILE A 232 -11.18 9.17 4.76
CA ILE A 232 -11.79 9.81 3.57
C ILE A 232 -11.79 11.34 3.72
N VAL A 233 -12.22 11.86 4.87
CA VAL A 233 -12.20 13.31 5.13
C VAL A 233 -10.77 13.87 5.06
N LEU A 234 -9.79 13.15 5.61
CA LEU A 234 -8.38 13.54 5.57
C LEU A 234 -7.84 13.59 4.14
N ARG A 235 -8.15 12.59 3.30
CA ARG A 235 -7.80 12.56 1.87
C ARG A 235 -8.39 13.76 1.12
N ASN A 236 -9.68 14.06 1.33
CA ASN A 236 -10.33 15.20 0.71
C ASN A 236 -9.72 16.55 1.14
N ARG A 237 -9.28 16.67 2.39
CA ARG A 237 -8.55 17.86 2.86
C ARG A 237 -7.17 17.93 2.26
N ASN A 238 -6.44 16.81 2.23
CA ASN A 238 -5.10 16.72 1.66
C ASN A 238 -5.09 17.16 0.19
N GLN A 239 -6.05 16.71 -0.61
CA GLN A 239 -6.15 17.07 -2.02
C GLN A 239 -6.34 18.59 -2.24
N ARG A 240 -6.97 19.33 -1.31
CA ARG A 240 -7.11 20.80 -1.42
C ARG A 240 -5.77 21.53 -1.36
N LEU A 241 -4.71 20.86 -0.91
CA LEU A 241 -3.36 21.40 -0.96
C LEU A 241 -2.71 21.21 -2.34
N SER A 242 -3.36 20.62 -3.34
CA SER A 242 -2.81 20.55 -4.70
C SER A 242 -2.60 21.94 -5.29
N ASP A 243 -3.49 22.89 -4.99
CA ASP A 243 -3.49 24.21 -5.62
C ASP A 243 -2.22 25.01 -5.27
N ILE A 244 -1.71 24.86 -4.04
CA ILE A 244 -0.47 25.55 -3.63
C ILE A 244 0.79 24.97 -4.31
N LEU A 245 0.68 23.75 -4.84
CA LEU A 245 1.75 23.04 -5.54
C LEU A 245 1.68 23.25 -7.06
N ASP A 246 0.66 23.95 -7.57
CA ASP A 246 0.54 24.27 -8.99
C ASP A 246 1.57 25.32 -9.40
N TRP A 247 2.11 25.20 -10.62
CA TRP A 247 3.09 26.14 -11.16
C TRP A 247 2.60 27.59 -11.19
N ARG A 248 1.30 27.82 -11.32
CA ARG A 248 0.70 29.16 -11.25
C ARG A 248 0.94 29.82 -9.90
N THR A 249 0.93 29.04 -8.82
CA THR A 249 1.18 29.55 -7.46
C THR A 249 2.67 29.51 -7.14
N LEU A 250 3.36 28.41 -7.46
CA LEU A 250 4.80 28.27 -7.20
C LEU A 250 5.62 29.33 -7.95
N GLY A 251 5.27 29.64 -9.19
CA GLY A 251 5.95 30.67 -9.99
C GLY A 251 5.93 32.05 -9.32
N ILE A 252 4.80 32.42 -8.69
CA ILE A 252 4.66 33.68 -7.94
C ILE A 252 5.54 33.64 -6.69
N VAL A 253 5.53 32.53 -5.95
CA VAL A 253 6.35 32.38 -4.74
C VAL A 253 7.84 32.46 -5.06
N ILE A 254 8.28 31.83 -6.15
CA ILE A 254 9.68 31.84 -6.60
C ILE A 254 10.07 33.25 -7.03
N TYR A 255 9.22 33.94 -7.80
CA TYR A 255 9.48 35.31 -8.24
C TYR A 255 9.65 36.26 -7.05
N ASN A 256 8.77 36.17 -6.03
CA ASN A 256 8.80 37.04 -4.85
C ASN A 256 9.86 36.66 -3.80
N SER A 257 10.55 35.53 -3.95
CA SER A 257 11.60 35.08 -3.03
C SER A 257 13.01 35.46 -3.50
N ASN A 258 13.13 35.99 -4.72
CA ASN A 258 14.34 36.61 -5.28
C ASN A 258 14.22 38.14 -5.18
#